data_AF-A0A7V0IXI9-F1
#
_entry.id   AF-A0A7V0IXI9-F1
#
_cell.length_a   1.000
_cell.length_b   1.000
_cell.length_c   1.000
_cell.angle_alpha   90.00
_cell.angle_beta   90.00
_cell.angle_gamma   90.00
#
_symmetry.space_group_name_H-M   'P 1'
#
loop_
_entity.id
_entity.type
_entity.pdbx_description
1 polymer ?
#
loop_
_entity_poly.entity_id
_entity_poly.type
_entity_poly.pdbx_seq_one_letter_code
_entity_poly.pdbx_strand_id
1 'polypeptide(L)' 'MRKKYSSGIKSKVAIEAIKGDKTIAEISSSFEVHRDQVQKWKKTA' A
#
# COMPACT_ATOMS: atom_id res chain seq x y z
N MET A 1 12.96 -12.72 4.07
CA MET A 1 12.81 -11.90 5.30
C MET A 1 11.47 -11.18 5.21
N ARG A 2 10.46 -11.51 6.03
CA ARG A 2 9.13 -10.86 5.98
C ARG A 2 9.22 -9.46 6.62
N LYS A 3 9.28 -8.38 5.83
CA LYS A 3 9.05 -7.02 6.36
C LYS A 3 7.63 -7.00 6.96
N LYS A 4 7.52 -6.88 8.29
CA LYS A 4 6.24 -6.76 8.98
C LYS A 4 5.77 -5.31 8.82
N TYR A 5 4.89 -5.07 7.86
CA TYR A 5 4.22 -3.77 7.73
C TYR A 5 3.16 -3.65 8.84
N SER A 6 3.30 -2.64 9.71
CA SER A 6 2.31 -2.30 10.72
C SER A 6 0.97 -1.97 10.06
N SER A 7 -0.14 -2.31 10.73
CA SER A 7 -1.51 -2.10 10.20
C SER A 7 -1.76 -0.64 9.80
N GLY A 8 -1.16 0.33 10.49
CA GLY A 8 -1.26 1.75 10.12
C GLY A 8 -0.70 2.09 8.73
N ILE A 9 0.40 1.43 8.32
CA ILE A 9 0.95 1.61 6.97
C ILE A 9 0.02 0.99 5.93
N LYS A 10 -0.54 -0.19 6.22
CA LYS A 10 -1.47 -0.86 5.31
C LYS A 10 -2.73 -0.03 5.07
N SER A 11 -3.31 0.52 6.14
CA SER A 11 -4.48 1.38 6.05
C SER A 11 -4.18 2.68 5.30
N LYS A 12 -3.04 3.32 5.58
CA LYS A 12 -2.64 4.55 4.87
C LYS A 12 -2.40 4.29 3.38
N VAL A 13 -1.68 3.22 3.05
CA VAL A 13 -1.43 2.77 1.67
C VAL A 13 -2.74 2.41 0.96
N ALA A 14 -3.67 1.72 1.63
CA ALA A 14 -4.97 1.39 1.06
C ALA A 14 -5.80 2.64 0.79
N ILE A 15 -5.85 3.59 1.74
CA ILE A 15 -6.57 4.86 1.56
C ILE A 15 -5.95 5.68 0.42
N GLU A 16 -4.63 5.83 0.36
CA GLU A 16 -3.95 6.53 -0.75
C GLU A 16 -4.19 5.84 -2.10
N ALA A 17 -4.21 4.50 -2.14
CA ALA A 17 -4.50 3.73 -3.34
C ALA A 17 -5.98 3.75 -3.77
N ILE A 18 -6.91 3.98 -2.84
CA ILE A 18 -8.34 4.17 -3.11
C ILE A 18 -8.61 5.60 -3.57
N LYS A 19 -7.97 6.58 -2.93
CA LYS A 19 -8.15 8.01 -3.23
C LYS A 19 -7.66 8.38 -4.64
N GLY A 20 -6.72 7.60 -5.19
CA GLY A 20 -6.25 7.77 -6.58
C GLY A 20 -5.31 8.96 -6.78
N ASP A 21 -4.97 9.69 -5.71
CA ASP A 21 -4.02 10.80 -5.72
C ASP A 21 -2.59 10.36 -6.08
N LYS A 22 -2.22 9.10 -5.81
CA LYS A 22 -0.91 8.54 -6.14
C LYS A 22 -1.05 7.22 -6.85
N THR A 23 -0.21 7.01 -7.86
CA THR A 23 -0.19 5.74 -8.57
C THR A 23 0.33 4.62 -7.66
N ILE A 24 -0.08 3.38 -7.92
CA ILE A 24 0.39 2.20 -7.17
C ILE A 24 1.93 2.12 -7.20
N ALA A 25 2.55 2.58 -8.29
CA ALA A 25 4.00 2.65 -8.44
C ALA A 25 4.64 3.68 -7.49
N GLU A 26 4.06 4.87 -7.33
CA GLU A 26 4.56 5.89 -6.40
C GLU A 26 4.34 5.52 -4.94
N ILE A 27 3.20 4.90 -4.62
CA ILE A 27 2.93 4.39 -3.26
C ILE A 27 3.88 3.24 -2.96
N SER A 28 4.11 2.36 -3.93
CA SER A 28 5.07 1.27 -3.85
C SER A 28 6.48 1.78 -3.58
N SER A 29 6.89 2.86 -4.24
CA SER A 29 8.21 3.47 -4.06
C SER A 29 8.32 4.26 -2.75
N SER A 30 7.28 4.99 -2.35
CA SER A 30 7.28 5.83 -1.15
C SER A 30 7.23 5.04 0.14
N PHE A 31 6.50 3.91 0.14
CA PHE A 31 6.33 3.06 1.32
C PHE A 31 7.18 1.78 1.25
N GLU A 32 8.06 1.65 0.24
CA GLU A 32 8.84 0.44 -0.06
C GLU A 32 7.98 -0.84 -0.01
N VAL A 33 6.77 -0.77 -0.57
CA VAL A 33 5.83 -1.88 -0.58
C VAL A 33 5.69 -2.40 -1.98
N HIS A 34 5.65 -3.71 -2.18
CA HIS A 34 5.44 -4.26 -3.51
C HIS A 34 4.03 -3.95 -4.04
N ARG A 35 3.90 -3.69 -5.34
CA ARG A 35 2.62 -3.46 -6.08
C ARG A 35 1.52 -4.45 -5.69
N ASP A 36 1.88 -5.73 -5.60
CA ASP A 36 1.01 -6.84 -5.19
C ASP A 36 0.46 -6.69 -3.77
N GLN A 37 1.25 -6.17 -2.84
CA GLN A 37 0.82 -5.91 -1.46
C GLN A 37 -0.20 -4.78 -1.44
N VAL A 38 0.01 -3.72 -2.21
CA VAL A 38 -0.92 -2.58 -2.33
C VAL A 38 -2.25 -3.05 -2.91
N GLN A 39 -2.23 -3.86 -3.98
CA GLN A 39 -3.42 -4.49 -4.56
C GLN A 39 -4.16 -5.36 -3.55
N LYS A 40 -3.42 -6.17 -2.77
CA LYS A 40 -3.99 -7.01 -1.73
C LYS A 40 -4.64 -6.19 -0.61
N TRP A 41 -4.00 -5.10 -0.16
CA TRP A 41 -4.55 -4.24 0.88
C TRP A 41 -5.74 -3.43 0.40
N LYS A 42 -5.73 -2.96 -0.86
CA LYS A 42 -6.90 -2.35 -1.50
C LYS A 42 -8.12 -3.27 -1.50
N LYS A 43 -7.92 -4.60 -1.64
CA LYS A 43 -9.01 -5.60 -1.62
C LYS A 43 -9.43 -6.03 -0.21
N THR A 44 -8.60 -5.76 0.80
CA THR A 44 -8.86 -6.14 2.21
C THR A 44 -9.30 -4.94 3.06
N ALA A 45 -9.34 -3.74 2.48
CA ALA A 45 -9.78 -2.51 3.12
C ALA A 45 -11.31 -2.40 3.11
#